data_AF-A0A1K0K0T6-F1
#
_entry.id   AF-A0A1K0K0T6-F1
#
_cell.length_a   1.000
_cell.length_b   1.000
_cell.length_c   1.000
_cell.angle_alpha   90.00
_cell.angle_beta   90.00
_cell.angle_gamma   90.00
#
_symmetry.space_group_name_H-M   'P 1'
#
loop_
_entity.id
_entity.type
_entity.pdbx_description
1 polymer ?
#
loop_
_entity_poly.entity_id
_entity_poly.type
_entity_poly.pdbx_seq_one_letter_code
_entity_poly.pdbx_strand_id
1 'polypeptide(L)' 'IAMGIPLYRIKDIRMMYGVSPWGDAPIDFENSAHVPCPRGHVIAARITSENPDE' A
#
# COMPACT_ATOMS: atom_id res chain seq x y z
N ILE A 1 -9.26 -0.11 -8.16
CA ILE A 1 -8.76 -1.07 -9.19
C ILE A 1 -9.90 -1.78 -9.89
N ALA A 2 -10.76 -2.55 -9.20
CA ALA A 2 -11.84 -3.32 -9.85
C ALA A 2 -12.79 -2.49 -10.74
N MET A 3 -13.01 -1.20 -10.42
CA MET A 3 -13.80 -0.26 -11.24
C MET A 3 -13.01 0.38 -12.41
N GLY A 4 -11.82 -0.12 -12.74
CA GLY A 4 -10.95 0.45 -13.78
C GLY A 4 -10.18 1.71 -13.38
N ILE A 5 -10.16 2.08 -12.09
CA ILE A 5 -9.38 3.22 -11.59
C ILE A 5 -7.88 2.87 -11.62
N PRO A 6 -7.04 3.66 -12.34
CA PRO A 6 -5.61 3.41 -12.42
C PRO A 6 -4.91 3.74 -11.09
N LEU A 7 -3.78 3.09 -10.82
CA LEU A 7 -3.08 3.15 -9.53
C LEU A 7 -2.72 4.58 -9.10
N TYR A 8 -2.26 5.42 -10.03
CA TYR A 8 -1.89 6.81 -9.72
C TYR A 8 -3.08 7.69 -9.31
N ARG A 9 -4.33 7.23 -9.46
CA ARG A 9 -5.54 7.92 -8.98
C ARG A 9 -6.10 7.37 -7.67
N ILE A 10 -5.46 6.36 -7.08
CA ILE A 10 -5.87 5.82 -5.78
C ILE A 10 -5.18 6.65 -4.69
N LYS A 11 -5.98 7.35 -3.87
CA LYS A 11 -5.51 8.26 -2.82
C LYS A 11 -4.39 7.68 -1.95
N ASP A 12 -4.55 6.45 -1.47
CA ASP A 12 -3.60 5.84 -0.55
C ASP A 12 -2.25 5.56 -1.22
N ILE A 13 -2.26 5.16 -2.50
CA ILE A 13 -1.03 5.00 -3.30
C ILE A 13 -0.34 6.35 -3.47
N ARG A 14 -1.10 7.41 -3.78
CA ARG A 14 -0.55 8.77 -3.91
C ARG A 14 0.12 9.24 -2.62
N MET A 15 -0.54 9.03 -1.48
CA MET A 15 0.04 9.34 -0.17
C MET A 15 1.28 8.50 0.14
N MET A 16 1.26 7.22 -0.23
CA MET A 16 2.40 6.31 -0.05
C MET A 16 3.63 6.75 -0.85
N TYR A 17 3.44 7.30 -2.06
CA TYR A 17 4.50 7.88 -2.90
C TYR A 17 4.76 9.37 -2.61
N GLY A 18 4.20 9.92 -1.53
CA GLY A 18 4.48 11.30 -1.09
C GLY A 18 3.95 12.40 -2.02
N VAL A 19 3.03 12.10 -2.94
CA VAL A 19 2.44 13.10 -3.86
C VAL A 19 1.06 13.58 -3.36
N SER A 20 0.60 14.72 -3.90
CA SER A 20 -0.70 15.30 -3.51
C SER A 20 -1.85 14.28 -3.69
N PRO A 21 -2.68 14.02 -2.66
CA PRO A 21 -3.75 13.02 -2.71
C PRO A 21 -4.87 13.34 -3.72
N TRP A 22 -4.98 14.61 -4.14
CA TRP A 22 -6.01 15.10 -5.06
C TRP A 22 -5.49 15.40 -6.48
N GLY A 23 -4.19 15.15 -6.72
CA GLY A 23 -3.61 15.31 -8.05
C GLY A 23 -3.99 14.16 -8.99
N ASP A 24 -3.90 14.44 -10.28
CA ASP A 24 -4.16 13.49 -11.38
C ASP A 24 -2.90 13.19 -12.21
N ALA A 25 -1.78 13.86 -11.91
CA ALA A 25 -0.49 13.60 -12.54
C ALA A 25 -0.11 12.10 -12.41
N PRO A 26 0.33 11.46 -13.51
CA PRO A 26 0.86 10.11 -13.48
C PRO A 26 2.03 9.98 -12.51
N ILE A 27 2.16 8.80 -11.89
CA ILE A 27 3.30 8.45 -11.04
C ILE A 27 4.14 7.43 -11.82
N ASP A 28 5.44 7.71 -11.98
CA ASP A 28 6.41 6.70 -12.42
C ASP A 28 6.75 5.81 -11.23
N PHE A 29 6.18 4.60 -11.19
CA PHE A 29 6.36 3.66 -10.08
C PHE A 29 7.74 3.00 -10.06
N GLU A 30 8.48 3.01 -11.16
CA GLU A 30 9.81 2.36 -11.28
C GLU A 30 10.92 3.33 -10.86
N ASN A 31 10.83 4.60 -11.27
CA ASN A 31 11.88 5.60 -11.02
C ASN A 31 11.46 6.74 -10.10
N SER A 32 10.40 6.57 -9.29
CA SER A 32 9.96 7.65 -8.40
C SER A 32 11.07 8.07 -7.43
N ALA A 33 11.30 9.38 -7.28
CA ALA A 33 12.21 9.91 -6.27
C ALA A 33 11.75 9.62 -4.82
N HIS A 34 10.45 9.40 -4.63
CA HIS A 34 9.83 9.07 -3.35
C HIS A 34 9.38 7.60 -3.33
N VAL A 35 10.35 6.69 -3.43
CA VAL A 35 10.06 5.26 -3.26
C VAL A 35 9.46 5.03 -1.86
N PRO A 36 8.32 4.33 -1.75
CA PRO A 36 7.68 4.10 -0.46
C PRO A 36 8.60 3.41 0.54
N CYS A 37 8.68 3.94 1.76
CA CYS A 37 9.36 3.32 2.88
C CYS A 37 8.34 2.67 3.82
N PRO A 38 8.64 1.50 4.41
CA PRO A 38 7.80 0.91 5.44
C PRO A 38 7.56 1.88 6.59
N ARG A 39 6.29 2.04 6.98
CA ARG A 39 5.90 2.90 8.11
C ARG A 39 5.54 2.05 9.32
N GLY A 40 6.47 1.97 10.27
CA GLY A 40 6.30 1.20 11.50
C GLY A 40 6.51 -0.30 11.30
N HIS A 41 5.89 -1.11 12.14
CA HIS A 41 6.03 -2.57 12.15
C HIS A 41 4.69 -3.22 12.50
N VAL A 42 4.36 -4.34 11.86
CA VAL A 42 3.11 -5.08 12.09
C VAL A 42 3.46 -6.54 12.39
N ILE A 43 2.99 -7.04 13.53
CA ILE A 43 2.98 -8.47 13.88
C ILE A 43 1.53 -8.95 13.79
N ALA A 44 1.29 -9.99 13.00
CA ALA A 44 -0.01 -10.64 12.88
C ALA A 44 0.12 -12.10 13.29
N ALA A 45 -0.86 -12.61 14.04
CA ALA A 45 -0.94 -14.01 14.43
C ALA A 45 -2.24 -14.61 13.89
N ARG A 46 -2.14 -15.83 13.34
CA ARG A 46 -3.32 -16.61 12.95
C ARG A 46 -3.80 -17.40 14.15
N ILE A 47 -5.10 -17.36 14.41
CA ILE A 47 -5.75 -18.17 15.44
C ILE A 47 -6.49 -19.32 14.76
N THR A 48 -6.24 -20.54 15.23
CA THR A 48 -6.82 -21.81 14.74
C THR A 48 -7.36 -22.60 15.93
N SER A 49 -8.08 -23.69 15.66
CA SER A 49 -8.54 -24.64 16.69
C SER A 49 -7.56 -25.81 16.89
N GLU A 50 -6.28 -25.60 16.60
CA GLU A 50 -5.24 -26.62 16.77
C GLU A 50 -4.94 -26.82 18.26
N ASN A 51 -4.82 -28.08 18.69
CA ASN A 51 -4.45 -28.43 20.06
C ASN A 51 -2.92 -28.49 20.16
N PRO A 52 -2.25 -27.65 20.98
CA PRO A 52 -0.79 -27.64 21.08
C PRO A 52 -0.20 -28.87 21.79
N ASP A 53 -1.01 -29.66 22.50
CA ASP A 53 -0.57 -30.77 23.35
C ASP A 53 -0.67 -32.17 22.70
N GLU A 54 -1.14 -32.25 21.45
CA GLU A 54 -1.16 -33.48 20.64
C GLU A 54 0.05 -33.52 19.70
#